data_AF-A0A412YW55-F1
#
_entry.id   AF-A0A412YW55-F1
#
_cell.length_a   1.000
_cell.length_b   1.000
_cell.length_c   1.000
_cell.angle_alpha   90.00
_cell.angle_beta   90.00
_cell.angle_gamma   90.00
#
_symmetry.space_group_name_H-M   'P 1'
#
loop_
_entity.id
_entity.type
_entity.pdbx_description
1 polymer ?
#
loop_
_entity_poly.entity_id
_entity_poly.type
_entity_poly.pdbx_seq_one_letter_code
_entity_poly.pdbx_strand_id
1 'polypeptide(L)'
;MYVSQDPITIYGGLRFYGYVKNPNSWTDVLGLKGCYLKKAEEGAEYKYVLQISETEYPATAGHIKRAIDKGKPSVVTIDRDNAKSNRKKSLAGVKTEKGLDRDEWPMAMFKEGGTGADIEHILPSDNRGAGASIRAALSSCNNTDTIKIEIIK
;
A
#
# COMPACT_ATOMS: atom_id res chain seq x y z
N MET A 1 -37.87 -5.18 28.28
CA MET A 1 -38.41 -3.94 28.87
C MET A 1 -37.64 -3.62 30.15
N TYR A 2 -36.51 -2.93 30.04
CA TYR A 2 -36.23 -1.75 30.84
C TYR A 2 -35.10 -1.00 30.14
N VAL A 3 -35.41 0.24 29.79
CA VAL A 3 -34.57 1.22 29.12
C VAL A 3 -33.80 1.94 30.21
N SER A 4 -32.48 2.06 30.09
CA SER A 4 -31.82 3.26 30.63
C SER A 4 -31.47 4.13 29.43
N GLN A 5 -32.08 5.31 29.40
CA GLN A 5 -31.83 6.33 28.41
C GLN A 5 -30.90 7.33 29.10
N ASP A 6 -29.69 7.53 28.56
CA ASP A 6 -28.85 8.63 28.98
C ASP A 6 -29.45 9.94 28.42
N PRO A 7 -29.79 10.93 29.26
CA PRO A 7 -30.39 12.16 28.79
C PRO A 7 -29.32 13.19 28.41
N ILE A 8 -29.66 14.00 27.41
CA ILE A 8 -29.05 15.29 26.98
C ILE A 8 -28.08 15.25 25.79
N THR A 9 -28.73 15.32 24.61
CA THR A 9 -28.46 16.04 23.34
C THR A 9 -27.67 17.36 23.53
N ILE A 10 -26.66 17.75 22.73
CA ILE A 10 -26.70 18.42 21.40
C ILE A 10 -25.22 18.76 21.04
N TYR A 11 -24.55 18.22 20.01
CA TYR A 11 -24.54 18.69 18.62
C TYR A 11 -23.66 17.72 17.81
N GLY A 12 -24.21 17.09 16.78
CA GLY A 12 -23.45 16.28 15.81
C GLY A 12 -24.04 14.90 15.62
N GLY A 13 -24.95 14.76 14.65
CA GLY A 13 -25.69 13.53 14.37
C GLY A 13 -24.78 12.31 14.15
N LEU A 14 -24.88 11.35 15.07
CA LEU A 14 -24.32 10.01 14.93
C LEU A 14 -25.36 9.11 14.28
N ARG A 15 -24.97 8.45 13.17
CA ARG A 15 -25.72 7.33 12.60
C ARG A 15 -25.72 6.18 13.60
N PHE A 16 -26.78 6.04 14.39
CA PHE A 16 -26.89 5.04 15.47
C PHE A 16 -27.20 3.59 15.00
N TYR A 17 -27.22 3.31 13.70
CA TYR A 17 -27.32 1.93 13.18
C TYR A 17 -26.36 1.74 12.00
N GLY A 18 -25.06 1.80 12.27
CA GLY A 18 -24.05 1.20 11.40
C GLY A 18 -23.83 -0.25 11.84
N TYR A 19 -24.49 -1.21 11.18
CA TYR A 19 -24.16 -2.62 11.34
C TYR A 19 -22.67 -2.83 11.01
N VAL A 20 -21.86 -3.11 12.03
CA VAL A 20 -20.51 -3.63 11.84
C VAL A 20 -20.66 -5.05 11.29
N LYS A 21 -20.31 -5.25 10.02
CA LYS A 21 -20.12 -6.62 9.52
C LYS A 21 -18.90 -7.20 10.23
N ASN A 22 -19.18 -8.14 11.13
CA ASN A 22 -18.24 -9.05 11.81
C ASN A 22 -17.40 -8.44 12.97
N PRO A 23 -17.80 -8.66 14.24
CA PRO A 23 -17.10 -8.15 15.43
C PRO A 23 -15.81 -8.93 15.80
N ASN A 24 -15.37 -9.89 14.99
CA ASN A 24 -14.11 -10.63 15.21
C ASN A 24 -12.90 -10.04 14.48
N SER A 25 -13.02 -8.90 13.80
CA SER A 25 -11.87 -8.24 13.20
C SER A 25 -11.08 -7.49 14.27
N TRP A 26 -9.95 -8.06 14.68
CA TRP A 26 -8.84 -7.35 15.30
C TRP A 26 -8.72 -5.95 14.68
N THR A 27 -8.85 -4.91 15.50
CA THR A 27 -8.57 -3.56 15.05
C THR A 27 -7.08 -3.50 14.74
N ASP A 28 -6.72 -3.53 13.46
CA ASP A 28 -5.35 -3.39 13.01
C ASP A 28 -4.91 -1.94 13.18
N VAL A 29 -4.48 -1.59 14.39
CA VAL A 29 -3.99 -0.26 14.77
C VAL A 29 -2.73 0.12 13.99
N LEU A 30 -2.05 -0.85 13.35
CA LEU A 30 -0.78 -0.65 12.63
C LEU A 30 -0.96 -0.48 11.12
N GLY A 31 -2.16 -0.72 10.56
CA GLY A 31 -2.43 -0.56 9.13
C GLY A 31 -1.77 -1.64 8.26
N LEU A 32 -1.55 -2.84 8.78
CA LEU A 32 -1.07 -4.03 8.06
C LEU A 32 -2.11 -4.66 7.12
N LYS A 33 -3.34 -4.15 7.08
CA LYS A 33 -4.40 -4.70 6.23
C LYS A 33 -3.92 -4.84 4.79
N GLY A 34 -4.07 -6.03 4.21
CA GLY A 34 -3.74 -6.29 2.81
C GLY A 34 -2.27 -6.32 2.43
N CYS A 35 -1.32 -6.10 3.36
CA CYS A 35 0.13 -6.19 3.09
C CYS A 35 0.83 -7.05 4.13
N TYR A 36 1.41 -8.17 3.71
CA TYR A 36 2.00 -9.16 4.62
C TYR A 36 3.47 -9.44 4.26
N LEU A 37 4.37 -9.20 5.21
CA LEU A 37 5.80 -9.46 5.04
C LEU A 37 6.17 -10.85 5.58
N LYS A 38 6.89 -11.63 4.77
CA LYS A 38 7.46 -12.93 5.15
C LYS A 38 8.95 -12.94 4.91
N LYS A 39 9.72 -13.61 5.77
CA LYS A 39 11.14 -13.87 5.50
C LYS A 39 11.26 -14.91 4.38
N ALA A 40 12.19 -14.72 3.46
CA ALA A 40 12.46 -15.68 2.41
C ALA A 40 13.13 -16.95 2.97
N GLU A 41 13.03 -18.04 2.21
CA GLU A 41 13.72 -19.29 2.50
C GLU A 41 15.25 -19.12 2.39
N GLU A 42 15.97 -20.00 3.06
CA GLU A 42 17.43 -19.96 3.06
C GLU A 42 17.99 -20.23 1.65
N GLY A 43 18.86 -19.35 1.17
CA GLY A 43 19.43 -19.42 -0.19
C GLY A 43 18.66 -18.66 -1.28
N ALA A 44 17.56 -17.98 -0.93
CA ALA A 44 16.87 -17.09 -1.88
C ALA A 44 17.70 -15.85 -2.25
N GLU A 45 17.54 -15.35 -3.48
CA GLU A 45 18.16 -14.11 -3.96
C GLU A 45 17.64 -12.85 -3.24
N TYR A 46 16.43 -12.95 -2.67
CA TYR A 46 15.77 -11.88 -1.92
C TYR A 46 15.63 -12.24 -0.44
N LYS A 47 15.61 -11.24 0.43
CA LYS A 47 15.54 -11.43 1.89
C LYS A 47 14.12 -11.59 2.42
N TYR A 48 13.16 -10.93 1.79
CA TYR A 48 11.75 -10.98 2.18
C TYR A 48 10.82 -11.12 0.97
N VAL A 49 9.62 -11.62 1.24
CA VAL A 49 8.48 -11.61 0.31
C VAL A 49 7.41 -10.69 0.91
N LEU A 50 7.00 -9.68 0.15
CA LEU A 50 5.88 -8.83 0.47
C LEU A 50 4.67 -9.25 -0.37
N GLN A 51 3.65 -9.74 0.31
CA GLN A 51 2.38 -10.12 -0.30
C GLN A 51 1.40 -8.96 -0.22
N ILE A 52 0.82 -8.57 -1.36
CA ILE A 52 -0.12 -7.46 -1.49
C ILE A 52 -1.47 -8.03 -1.95
N SER A 53 -2.54 -7.76 -1.19
CA SER A 53 -3.88 -8.23 -1.49
C SER A 53 -4.53 -7.39 -2.59
N GLU A 54 -4.86 -8.04 -3.70
CA GLU A 54 -5.66 -7.50 -4.80
C GLU A 54 -7.11 -7.23 -4.36
N THR A 55 -7.64 -7.96 -3.37
CA THR A 55 -8.97 -7.67 -2.82
C THR A 55 -8.98 -6.37 -2.02
N GLU A 56 -7.93 -6.07 -1.26
CA GLU A 56 -7.85 -4.84 -0.44
C GLU A 56 -7.44 -3.61 -1.26
N TYR A 57 -6.50 -3.78 -2.19
CA TYR A 57 -5.95 -2.70 -3.02
C TYR A 57 -6.00 -3.06 -4.52
N PRO A 58 -7.19 -3.23 -5.11
CA PRO A 58 -7.34 -3.72 -6.48
C PRO A 58 -6.66 -2.83 -7.53
N ALA A 59 -6.72 -1.51 -7.38
CA ALA A 59 -6.11 -0.61 -8.37
C ALA A 59 -4.59 -0.67 -8.30
N THR A 60 -4.03 -0.56 -7.09
CA THR A 60 -2.58 -0.60 -6.88
C THR A 60 -1.99 -1.97 -7.22
N ALA A 61 -2.57 -3.07 -6.71
CA ALA A 61 -2.12 -4.42 -7.01
C ALA A 61 -2.20 -4.73 -8.51
N GLY A 62 -3.28 -4.28 -9.17
CA GLY A 62 -3.44 -4.38 -10.61
C GLY A 62 -2.37 -3.63 -11.40
N HIS A 63 -2.03 -2.41 -10.99
CA HIS A 63 -0.95 -1.63 -11.61
C HIS A 63 0.41 -2.31 -11.44
N ILE A 64 0.76 -2.74 -10.22
CA ILE A 64 2.01 -3.46 -9.93
C ILE A 64 2.13 -4.72 -10.81
N LYS A 65 1.06 -5.52 -10.88
CA LYS A 65 1.01 -6.73 -11.72
C LYS A 65 1.26 -6.41 -13.18
N ARG A 66 0.53 -5.45 -13.76
CA ARG A 66 0.72 -5.03 -15.16
C ARG A 66 2.12 -4.48 -15.41
N ALA A 67 2.67 -3.70 -14.48
CA ALA A 67 4.01 -3.15 -14.61
C ALA A 67 5.07 -4.26 -14.62
N ILE A 68 4.94 -5.29 -13.75
CA ILE A 68 5.80 -6.47 -13.77
C ILE A 68 5.65 -7.23 -15.09
N ASP A 69 4.43 -7.42 -15.60
CA ASP A 69 4.18 -8.08 -16.89
C ASP A 69 4.81 -7.30 -18.07
N LYS A 70 4.93 -5.97 -17.95
CA LYS A 70 5.67 -5.10 -18.90
C LYS A 70 7.19 -5.14 -18.71
N GLY A 71 7.72 -5.98 -17.82
CA GLY A 71 9.15 -6.15 -17.56
C GLY A 71 9.73 -5.24 -16.47
N LYS A 72 8.90 -4.56 -15.66
CA LYS A 72 9.39 -3.92 -14.43
C LYS A 72 9.81 -4.99 -13.41
N PRO A 73 10.75 -4.69 -12.52
CA PRO A 73 11.25 -5.68 -11.58
C PRO A 73 10.15 -6.14 -10.61
N SER A 74 10.16 -7.44 -10.33
CA SER A 74 9.33 -8.07 -9.29
C SER A 74 10.10 -8.29 -7.97
N VAL A 75 11.42 -8.08 -7.99
CA VAL A 75 12.29 -8.03 -6.81
C VAL A 75 12.87 -6.62 -6.75
N VAL A 76 12.73 -5.97 -5.61
CA VAL A 76 13.11 -4.57 -5.41
C VAL A 76 13.97 -4.41 -4.17
N THR A 77 14.84 -3.41 -4.15
CA THR A 77 15.78 -3.16 -3.07
C THR A 77 15.38 -1.91 -2.32
N ILE A 78 15.25 -1.96 -0.99
CA ILE A 78 14.86 -0.80 -0.20
C ILE A 78 15.94 0.29 -0.24
N ASP A 79 15.56 1.49 -0.65
CA ASP A 79 16.39 2.69 -0.68
C ASP A 79 15.55 3.91 -0.27
N ARG A 80 15.32 4.03 1.04
CA ARG A 80 14.48 5.10 1.59
C ARG A 80 15.11 6.49 1.45
N ASP A 81 16.44 6.55 1.41
CA ASP A 81 17.19 7.81 1.39
C ASP A 81 17.02 8.52 0.05
N ASN A 82 16.88 7.75 -1.04
CA ASN A 82 16.66 8.30 -2.38
C ASN A 82 15.19 8.49 -2.76
N ALA A 83 14.24 8.18 -1.88
CA ALA A 83 12.81 8.20 -2.20
C ALA A 83 12.30 9.54 -2.77
N LYS A 84 12.75 10.67 -2.20
CA LYS A 84 12.36 12.01 -2.70
C LYS A 84 12.91 12.29 -4.10
N SER A 85 14.15 11.87 -4.36
CA SER A 85 14.82 12.02 -5.65
C SER A 85 14.15 11.14 -6.71
N ASN A 86 13.88 9.89 -6.37
CA ASN A 86 13.20 8.94 -7.24
C ASN A 86 11.83 9.45 -7.65
N ARG A 87 10.98 9.86 -6.69
CA ARG A 87 9.66 10.43 -6.98
C ARG A 87 9.71 11.65 -7.90
N LYS A 88 10.71 12.51 -7.74
CA LYS A 88 10.89 13.66 -8.63
C LYS A 88 11.21 13.21 -10.06
N LYS A 89 12.02 12.16 -10.23
CA LYS A 89 12.44 11.63 -11.52
C LYS A 89 11.31 10.88 -12.24
N SER A 90 10.59 10.02 -11.53
CA SER A 90 9.45 9.25 -12.08
C SER A 90 8.30 10.14 -12.53
N LEU A 91 7.98 11.18 -11.74
CA LEU A 91 6.84 12.08 -12.04
C LEU A 91 7.20 13.25 -12.95
N ALA A 92 8.44 13.35 -13.42
CA ALA A 92 8.86 14.43 -14.31
C ALA A 92 8.05 14.39 -15.62
N GLY A 93 7.32 15.46 -15.92
CA GLY A 93 6.50 15.56 -17.14
C GLY A 93 5.15 14.83 -17.10
N VAL A 94 4.86 14.06 -16.06
CA VAL A 94 3.56 13.39 -15.91
C VAL A 94 2.53 14.38 -15.38
N LYS A 95 1.48 14.66 -16.16
CA LYS A 95 0.40 15.57 -15.74
C LYS A 95 -0.41 14.96 -14.59
N THR A 96 -0.87 15.82 -13.69
CA THR A 96 -1.86 15.43 -12.67
C THR A 96 -3.25 15.34 -13.29
N GLU A 97 -4.05 14.38 -12.84
CA GLU A 97 -5.45 14.25 -13.23
C GLU A 97 -6.36 14.51 -12.02
N LYS A 98 -7.45 15.24 -12.24
CA LYS A 98 -8.33 15.64 -11.13
C LYS A 98 -8.97 14.39 -10.52
N GLY A 99 -8.76 14.20 -9.22
CA GLY A 99 -9.34 13.10 -8.47
C GLY A 99 -8.57 11.78 -8.53
N LEU A 100 -7.39 11.76 -9.15
CA LEU A 100 -6.51 10.59 -9.22
C LEU A 100 -5.11 10.92 -8.67
N ASP A 101 -4.47 9.91 -8.06
CA ASP A 101 -3.07 9.97 -7.69
C ASP A 101 -2.24 9.23 -8.76
N ARG A 102 -1.00 9.69 -8.98
CA ARG A 102 -0.04 9.01 -9.86
C ARG A 102 0.68 7.94 -9.04
N ASP A 103 0.34 6.69 -9.28
CA ASP A 103 1.04 5.56 -8.69
C ASP A 103 2.28 5.19 -9.51
N GLU A 104 3.29 4.61 -8.86
CA GLU A 104 4.62 4.40 -9.43
C GLU A 104 5.10 2.97 -9.18
N TRP A 105 5.40 2.22 -10.23
CA TRP A 105 6.08 0.93 -10.11
C TRP A 105 7.34 0.83 -10.98
N PRO A 106 8.54 0.63 -10.40
CA PRO A 106 8.80 0.43 -8.97
C PRO A 106 8.59 1.71 -8.14
N MET A 107 8.14 1.53 -6.90
CA MET A 107 7.89 2.66 -6.00
C MET A 107 9.16 3.45 -5.72
N ALA A 108 8.99 4.76 -5.46
CA ALA A 108 10.12 5.65 -5.21
C ALA A 108 11.03 5.22 -4.03
N MET A 109 10.51 4.49 -3.04
CA MET A 109 11.30 4.00 -1.89
C MET A 109 12.22 2.81 -2.20
N PHE A 110 12.21 2.32 -3.45
CA PHE A 110 13.10 1.28 -3.91
C PHE A 110 14.19 1.85 -4.82
N LYS A 111 15.33 1.18 -4.88
CA LYS A 111 16.48 1.53 -5.72
C LYS A 111 16.14 1.52 -7.20
N GLU A 112 15.24 0.61 -7.60
CA GLU A 112 14.76 0.43 -8.97
C GLU A 112 13.67 1.46 -9.35
N GLY A 113 13.24 2.28 -8.40
CA GLY A 113 12.28 3.35 -8.63
C GLY A 113 12.88 4.56 -9.34
N GLY A 114 12.03 5.54 -9.64
CA GLY A 114 12.44 6.79 -10.28
C GLY A 114 12.41 6.73 -11.81
N THR A 115 13.54 6.97 -12.48
CA THR A 115 13.54 7.11 -13.95
C THR A 115 13.10 5.81 -14.61
N GLY A 116 12.05 5.88 -15.42
CA GLY A 116 11.49 4.72 -16.09
C GLY A 116 10.58 3.85 -15.22
N ALA A 117 10.10 4.31 -14.07
CA ALA A 117 8.96 3.67 -13.40
C ALA A 117 7.71 3.70 -14.32
N ASP A 118 6.91 2.64 -14.31
CA ASP A 118 5.58 2.63 -14.90
C ASP A 118 4.67 3.51 -14.02
N ILE A 119 3.89 4.37 -14.65
CA ILE A 119 3.02 5.33 -13.97
C ILE A 119 1.59 5.08 -14.40
N GLU A 120 0.70 4.98 -13.42
CA GLU A 120 -0.73 4.84 -13.66
C GLU A 120 -1.52 5.77 -12.73
N HIS A 121 -2.55 6.43 -13.28
CA HIS A 121 -3.44 7.26 -12.49
C HIS A 121 -4.53 6.39 -11.87
N ILE A 122 -4.51 6.28 -10.54
CA ILE A 122 -5.42 5.42 -9.79
C ILE A 122 -6.13 6.20 -8.68
N LEU A 123 -7.17 5.60 -8.10
CA LEU A 123 -7.97 6.24 -7.06
C LEU A 123 -7.11 6.55 -5.82
N PRO A 124 -7.15 7.80 -5.30
CA PRO A 124 -6.30 8.21 -4.17
C PRO A 124 -6.51 7.36 -2.92
N SER A 125 -7.74 6.89 -2.67
CA SER A 125 -8.02 6.05 -1.51
C SER A 125 -7.29 4.72 -1.56
N ASP A 126 -7.25 4.07 -2.74
CA ASP A 126 -6.57 2.79 -2.95
C ASP A 126 -5.05 2.99 -2.85
N ASN A 127 -4.50 3.95 -3.61
CA ASN A 127 -3.07 4.25 -3.66
C ASN A 127 -2.49 4.59 -2.28
N ARG A 128 -3.12 5.53 -1.57
CA ARG A 128 -2.63 5.99 -0.26
C ARG A 128 -2.77 4.90 0.79
N GLY A 129 -3.84 4.10 0.72
CA GLY A 129 -4.03 2.93 1.57
C GLY A 129 -2.91 1.91 1.36
N ALA A 130 -2.70 1.49 0.12
CA ALA A 130 -1.63 0.56 -0.24
C ALA A 130 -0.25 1.09 0.15
N GLY A 131 0.06 2.35 -0.16
CA GLY A 131 1.34 2.98 0.19
C GLY A 131 1.59 3.05 1.71
N ALA A 132 0.55 3.30 2.51
CA ALA A 132 0.64 3.26 3.97
C ALA A 132 0.90 1.84 4.49
N SER A 133 0.15 0.85 3.98
CA SER A 133 0.27 -0.55 4.40
C SER A 133 1.58 -1.20 3.97
N ILE A 134 2.06 -0.93 2.75
CA ILE A 134 3.40 -1.34 2.30
C ILE A 134 4.48 -0.75 3.20
N ARG A 135 4.40 0.55 3.51
CA ARG A 135 5.37 1.20 4.40
C ARG A 135 5.35 0.58 5.80
N ALA A 136 4.16 0.32 6.36
CA ALA A 136 4.01 -0.31 7.66
C ALA A 136 4.58 -1.73 7.67
N ALA A 137 4.26 -2.54 6.66
CA ALA A 137 4.77 -3.91 6.51
C ALA A 137 6.30 -3.94 6.39
N LEU A 138 6.90 -2.96 5.71
CA LEU A 138 8.35 -2.84 5.53
C LEU A 138 9.04 -2.03 6.64
N SER A 139 8.35 -1.62 7.72
CA SER A 139 8.92 -0.74 8.75
C SER A 139 10.11 -1.34 9.49
N SER A 140 10.16 -2.67 9.63
CA SER A 140 11.23 -3.41 10.29
C SER A 140 12.40 -3.79 9.36
N CYS A 141 12.26 -3.58 8.05
CA CYS A 141 13.33 -3.87 7.08
C CYS A 141 14.37 -2.76 7.04
N ASN A 142 15.63 -3.13 6.83
CA ASN A 142 16.71 -2.17 6.66
C ASN A 142 16.77 -1.62 5.23
N ASN A 143 17.43 -0.46 5.05
CA ASN A 143 17.87 -0.09 3.70
C ASN A 143 18.79 -1.20 3.17
N THR A 144 18.80 -1.41 1.86
CA THR A 144 19.45 -2.50 1.12
C THR A 144 18.79 -3.88 1.21
N ASP A 145 17.76 -4.07 2.06
CA ASP A 145 17.00 -5.32 2.06
C ASP A 145 16.26 -5.51 0.73
N THR A 146 16.35 -6.72 0.18
CA THR A 146 15.72 -7.14 -1.08
C THR A 146 14.36 -7.78 -0.82
N ILE A 147 13.34 -7.33 -1.55
CA ILE A 147 11.94 -7.67 -1.34
C ILE A 147 11.37 -8.23 -2.65
N LYS A 148 10.92 -9.48 -2.64
CA LYS A 148 10.10 -10.06 -3.72
C LYS A 148 8.64 -9.63 -3.52
N ILE A 149 7.99 -9.24 -4.60
CA ILE A 149 6.59 -8.82 -4.58
C ILE A 149 5.71 -9.94 -5.10
N GLU A 150 4.65 -10.23 -4.36
CA GLU A 150 3.64 -11.22 -4.71
C GLU A 150 2.25 -10.59 -4.58
N ILE A 151 1.45 -10.70 -5.64
CA ILE A 151 0.04 -10.29 -5.59
C ILE A 151 -0.79 -11.51 -5.18
N ILE A 152 -1.55 -11.37 -4.09
CA ILE A 152 -2.47 -12.39 -3.58
C ILE A 152 -3.91 -11.94 -3.77
N LYS A 153 -4.82 -12.90 -3.89
CA LYS A 153 -6.26 -12.60 -3.93
C LYS A 153 -6.78 -12.28 -2.54
#